data_AF-A0A0D8I8K1-F1
#
_entry.id   AF-A0A0D8I8K1-F1
#
_cell.length_a   1.000
_cell.length_b   1.000
_cell.length_c   1.000
_cell.angle_alpha   90.00
_cell.angle_beta   90.00
_cell.angle_gamma   90.00
#
_symmetry.space_group_name_H-M   'P 1'
#
loop_
_entity.id
_entity.type
_entity.pdbx_description
1 polymer ?
#
loop_
_entity_poly.entity_id
_entity_poly.type
_entity_poly.pdbx_seq_one_letter_code
_entity_poly.pdbx_strand_id
1 'polypeptide(L)'
;MRFNELELNKLIKKGYDKFTIEDEITFNILNFIHCIHLNKQDFYAEAFESKLFGDIEMEFKKASKCLIGYCKVYIKDRDKVLQYLFTENGYELLDDVLRMKD
;
A
#
# COMPACT_ATOMS: atom_id res chain seq x y z
N MET A 1 -10.50 9.18 -7.94
CA MET A 1 -9.36 8.32 -7.60
C MET A 1 -9.18 7.29 -8.71
N ARG A 2 -8.01 7.22 -9.37
CA ARG A 2 -7.71 6.12 -10.31
C ARG A 2 -7.23 4.92 -9.49
N PHE A 3 -8.12 4.40 -8.66
CA PHE A 3 -7.94 3.11 -8.00
C PHE A 3 -7.86 2.03 -9.08
N ASN A 4 -6.82 1.21 -9.08
CA ASN A 4 -6.70 0.09 -10.03
C ASN A 4 -7.58 -1.09 -9.58
N GLU A 5 -8.89 -0.88 -9.63
CA GLU A 5 -9.90 -1.88 -9.26
C GLU A 5 -9.72 -3.20 -10.01
N LEU A 6 -9.25 -3.10 -11.25
CA LEU A 6 -8.97 -4.25 -12.09
C LEU A 6 -7.84 -5.11 -11.54
N GLU A 7 -6.79 -4.49 -10.98
CA GLU A 7 -5.68 -5.20 -10.34
C GLU A 7 -6.08 -5.83 -9.01
N LEU A 8 -6.82 -5.11 -8.15
CA LEU A 8 -7.34 -5.69 -6.90
C LEU A 8 -8.23 -6.90 -7.22
N ASN A 9 -9.13 -6.78 -8.20
CA ASN A 9 -10.00 -7.87 -8.63
C ASN A 9 -9.24 -9.06 -9.22
N LYS A 10 -8.11 -8.83 -9.91
CA LYS A 10 -7.24 -9.91 -10.40
C LYS A 10 -6.64 -10.71 -9.24
N LEU A 11 -6.18 -10.02 -8.19
CA LEU A 11 -5.62 -10.68 -7.00
C LEU A 11 -6.70 -11.46 -6.25
N ILE A 12 -7.88 -10.88 -6.04
CA ILE A 12 -9.01 -11.59 -5.42
C ILE A 12 -9.35 -12.87 -6.19
N LYS A 13 -9.38 -12.81 -7.53
CA LYS A 13 -9.64 -13.97 -8.39
C LYS A 13 -8.52 -15.02 -8.37
N LYS A 14 -7.27 -14.60 -8.14
CA LYS A 14 -6.11 -15.51 -8.01
C LYS A 14 -6.27 -16.44 -6.80
N GLY A 15 -6.91 -15.95 -5.74
CA GLY A 15 -7.10 -16.66 -4.47
C GLY A 15 -5.90 -16.46 -3.55
N TYR A 16 -6.17 -16.21 -2.27
CA TYR A 16 -5.16 -15.92 -1.25
C TYR A 16 -4.17 -17.07 -1.03
N ASP A 17 -4.61 -18.31 -1.25
CA ASP A 17 -3.78 -19.52 -1.15
C ASP A 17 -2.61 -19.55 -2.15
N LYS A 18 -2.66 -18.71 -3.18
CA LYS A 18 -1.64 -18.62 -4.25
C LYS A 18 -0.86 -17.31 -4.22
N PHE A 19 -1.01 -16.51 -3.18
CA PHE A 19 -0.31 -15.24 -3.08
C PHE A 19 1.17 -15.47 -2.83
N THR A 20 2.00 -14.80 -3.62
CA THR A 20 3.39 -14.53 -3.21
C THR A 20 3.40 -13.40 -2.19
N ILE A 21 4.54 -13.18 -1.55
CA ILE A 21 4.73 -12.04 -0.63
C ILE A 21 4.44 -10.72 -1.35
N GLU A 22 4.87 -10.60 -2.61
CA GLU A 22 4.65 -9.42 -3.44
C GLU A 22 3.16 -9.22 -3.77
N ASP A 23 2.41 -10.31 -4.01
CA ASP A 23 0.95 -10.23 -4.18
C ASP A 23 0.27 -9.76 -2.91
N GLU A 24 0.66 -10.28 -1.74
CA GLU A 24 0.07 -9.92 -0.46
C GLU A 24 0.32 -8.46 -0.11
N ILE A 25 1.56 -7.98 -0.30
CA ILE A 25 1.91 -6.56 -0.13
C ILE A 25 1.06 -5.69 -1.05
N THR A 26 1.00 -6.04 -2.35
CA THR A 26 0.22 -5.31 -3.35
C THR A 26 -1.26 -5.28 -2.99
N PHE A 27 -1.82 -6.44 -2.62
CA PHE A 27 -3.21 -6.56 -2.20
C PHE A 27 -3.50 -5.67 -0.99
N ASN A 28 -2.66 -5.69 0.03
CA ASN A 28 -2.85 -4.91 1.24
C ASN A 28 -2.79 -3.40 1.00
N ILE A 29 -1.86 -2.93 0.14
CA ILE A 29 -1.80 -1.50 -0.24
C ILE A 29 -3.04 -1.09 -1.04
N LEU A 30 -3.41 -1.89 -2.05
CA LEU A 30 -4.59 -1.61 -2.87
C LEU A 30 -5.88 -1.63 -2.04
N ASN A 31 -6.00 -2.56 -1.10
CA ASN A 31 -7.13 -2.65 -0.19
C ASN A 31 -7.20 -1.44 0.75
N PHE A 32 -6.06 -0.97 1.29
CA PHE A 32 -6.02 0.26 2.08
C PHE A 32 -6.51 1.48 1.29
N ILE A 33 -6.03 1.65 0.05
CA ILE A 33 -6.49 2.73 -0.85
C ILE A 33 -7.98 2.57 -1.17
N HIS A 34 -8.45 1.34 -1.39
CA HIS A 34 -9.86 1.04 -1.62
C HIS A 34 -10.75 1.42 -0.43
N CYS A 35 -10.31 1.14 0.81
CA CYS A 35 -11.04 1.55 2.01
C CYS A 35 -11.23 3.07 2.10
N ILE A 36 -10.18 3.85 1.79
CA ILE A 36 -10.28 5.33 1.72
C ILE A 36 -11.37 5.74 0.72
N HIS A 37 -11.39 5.09 -0.45
CA HIS A 37 -12.39 5.35 -1.48
C HIS A 37 -13.82 5.02 -1.03
N LEU A 38 -14.03 3.81 -0.46
CA LEU A 38 -15.34 3.37 0.01
C LEU A 38 -15.89 4.25 1.14
N ASN A 39 -15.01 4.73 2.01
CA ASN A 39 -15.37 5.65 3.09
C ASN A 39 -15.55 7.09 2.61
N LYS A 40 -15.33 7.39 1.33
CA LYS A 40 -15.39 8.73 0.73
C LYS A 40 -14.48 9.72 1.45
N GLN A 41 -13.34 9.23 1.93
CA GLN A 41 -12.37 10.04 2.64
C GLN A 41 -11.59 10.92 1.65
N ASP A 42 -11.38 12.18 2.03
CA ASP A 42 -10.54 13.08 1.24
C ASP A 42 -9.08 12.73 1.51
N PHE A 43 -8.45 12.09 0.52
CA PHE A 43 -7.06 11.65 0.63
C PHE A 43 -6.13 12.80 1.02
N TYR A 44 -6.30 13.99 0.45
CA TYR A 44 -5.43 15.12 0.75
C TYR A 44 -5.73 15.71 2.12
N ALA A 45 -7.00 15.92 2.47
CA ALA A 45 -7.37 16.61 3.70
C ALA A 45 -7.17 15.77 4.97
N GLU A 46 -7.35 14.46 4.90
CA GLU A 46 -7.34 13.58 6.07
C GLU A 46 -5.95 13.08 6.45
N ALA A 47 -5.77 12.62 7.68
CA ALA A 47 -4.57 11.92 8.13
C ALA A 47 -4.85 10.41 8.19
N PHE A 48 -3.81 9.60 7.98
CA PHE A 48 -3.88 8.14 8.07
C PHE A 48 -2.80 7.63 9.00
N GLU A 49 -3.18 6.77 9.94
CA GLU A 49 -2.27 6.05 10.84
C GLU A 49 -2.86 4.66 11.11
N SER A 50 -2.44 3.67 10.32
CA SER A 50 -3.02 2.32 10.37
C SER A 50 -1.93 1.28 10.37
N LYS A 51 -2.19 0.17 11.06
CA LYS A 51 -1.27 -0.96 11.17
C LYS A 51 -2.00 -2.26 10.82
N LEU A 52 -1.36 -3.06 9.98
CA LEU A 52 -1.72 -4.43 9.68
C LEU A 52 -0.69 -5.34 10.37
N PHE A 53 -1.18 -6.35 11.08
CA PHE A 53 -0.35 -7.33 11.78
C PHE A 53 -0.45 -8.70 11.09
N GLY A 54 0.61 -9.50 11.16
CA GLY A 54 0.68 -10.81 10.53
C GLY A 54 2.13 -11.25 10.32
N ASP A 55 2.34 -12.19 9.40
CA ASP A 55 3.69 -12.57 8.93
C ASP A 55 4.31 -11.45 8.09
N ILE A 56 3.46 -10.68 7.41
CA ILE A 56 3.76 -9.39 6.82
C ILE A 56 3.06 -8.30 7.66
N GLU A 57 3.86 -7.46 8.32
CA GLU A 57 3.34 -6.30 9.05
C GLU A 57 3.44 -5.06 8.17
N MET A 58 2.41 -4.23 8.17
CA MET A 58 2.38 -3.00 7.37
C MET A 58 1.94 -1.82 8.21
N GLU A 59 2.67 -0.72 8.13
CA GLU A 59 2.33 0.55 8.79
C GLU A 59 2.10 1.61 7.72
N PHE A 60 0.86 2.10 7.62
CA PHE A 60 0.45 3.17 6.72
C PHE A 60 0.39 4.48 7.49
N LYS A 61 1.13 5.48 7.02
CA LYS A 61 1.18 6.82 7.59
C LYS A 61 1.00 7.90 6.55
N LYS A 62 0.19 8.89 6.87
CA LYS A 62 0.08 10.13 6.10
C LYS A 62 -0.41 11.26 6.99
N ALA A 63 0.28 12.39 6.98
CA ALA A 63 -0.26 13.58 7.62
C ALA A 63 -1.43 14.17 6.80
N SER A 64 -2.23 15.01 7.44
CA SER A 64 -3.24 15.83 6.75
C SER A 64 -2.56 16.87 5.87
N LYS A 65 -3.22 17.23 4.76
CA LYS A 65 -2.73 18.18 3.76
C LYS A 65 -1.40 17.75 3.11
N CYS A 66 -1.16 16.45 3.03
CA CYS A 66 -0.02 15.86 2.32
C CYS A 66 -0.51 15.02 1.14
N LEU A 67 0.15 15.18 -0.01
CA LEU A 67 -0.16 14.44 -1.25
C LEU A 67 0.40 13.02 -1.27
N ILE A 68 1.34 12.71 -0.37
CA ILE A 68 2.07 11.44 -0.34
C ILE A 68 1.95 10.85 1.05
N GLY A 69 1.56 9.58 1.10
CA GLY A 69 1.66 8.72 2.27
C GLY A 69 2.81 7.74 2.14
N TYR A 70 3.17 7.16 3.27
CA TYR A 70 4.27 6.23 3.43
C TYR A 70 3.75 4.92 4.02
N CYS A 71 4.15 3.80 3.41
CA CYS A 71 3.88 2.47 3.90
C CYS A 71 5.20 1.76 4.21
N LYS A 72 5.39 1.36 5.47
CA LYS A 72 6.48 0.47 5.87
C LYS A 72 5.96 -0.96 5.86
N VAL A 73 6.68 -1.86 5.22
CA VAL A 73 6.39 -3.30 5.21
C VAL A 73 7.52 -4.02 5.92
N TYR A 74 7.18 -4.87 6.88
CA TYR A 74 8.12 -5.76 7.55
C TYR A 74 7.72 -7.22 7.29
N ILE A 75 8.62 -7.98 6.67
CA ILE A 75 8.42 -9.37 6.27
C ILE A 75 9.22 -10.25 7.24
N LYS A 76 8.52 -10.92 8.17
CA LYS A 76 9.15 -11.58 9.34
C LYS A 76 10.09 -12.72 8.98
N ASP A 77 9.68 -13.61 8.08
CA ASP A 77 10.45 -14.80 7.70
C ASP A 77 11.77 -14.46 7.00
N ARG A 78 11.86 -13.28 6.38
CA ARG A 78 13.02 -12.77 5.67
C ARG A 78 13.82 -11.72 6.45
N ASP A 79 13.35 -11.31 7.63
CA ASP A 79 13.87 -10.15 8.38
C ASP A 79 14.10 -8.94 7.48
N LYS A 80 13.12 -8.65 6.61
CA LYS A 80 13.26 -7.66 5.53
C LYS A 80 12.27 -6.52 5.70
N VAL A 81 12.76 -5.29 5.55
CA VAL A 81 11.94 -4.09 5.50
C VAL A 81 11.87 -3.57 4.06
N LEU A 82 10.67 -3.26 3.59
CA LEU A 82 10.42 -2.51 2.36
C LEU A 82 9.66 -1.22 2.70
N GLN A 83 9.83 -0.22 1.85
CA GLN A 83 9.21 1.08 2.02
C GLN A 83 8.55 1.49 0.73
N TYR A 84 7.29 1.89 0.80
CA TYR A 84 6.51 2.35 -0.35
C TYR A 84 6.01 3.76 -0.10
N LEU A 85 5.95 4.54 -1.18
CA LEU A 85 5.19 5.78 -1.24
C LEU A 85 3.84 5.46 -1.87
N PHE A 86 2.76 6.00 -1.32
CA PHE A 86 1.44 5.89 -1.93
C PHE A 86 0.78 7.26 -2.07
N THR A 87 -0.01 7.40 -3.12
CA THR A 87 -0.77 8.61 -3.47
C THR A 87 -2.20 8.21 -3.81
N GLU A 88 -3.04 9.19 -4.13
CA GLU A 88 -4.37 8.92 -4.68
C GLU A 88 -4.36 8.17 -6.04
N ASN A 89 -3.20 8.08 -6.69
CA ASN A 89 -3.05 7.50 -8.03
C ASN A 89 -2.36 6.13 -8.04
N GLY A 90 -1.89 5.63 -6.89
CA GLY A 90 -1.16 4.36 -6.82
C GLY A 90 -0.05 4.40 -5.79
N TYR A 91 0.93 3.50 -5.94
CA TYR A 91 2.05 3.38 -5.03
C TYR A 91 3.31 2.94 -5.78
N GLU A 92 4.46 3.28 -5.21
CA GLU A 92 5.79 3.00 -5.78
C GLU A 92 6.73 2.57 -4.65
N LEU A 93 7.68 1.68 -4.96
CA LEU A 93 8.72 1.29 -4.02
C LEU A 93 9.69 2.46 -3.85
N LEU A 94 9.97 2.86 -2.61
CA LEU A 94 10.81 4.02 -2.31
C LEU A 94 12.21 3.87 -2.91
N ASP A 95 12.79 2.67 -2.83
CA ASP A 95 14.10 2.37 -3.40
C ASP A 95 14.15 2.65 -4.91
N ASP A 96 13.07 2.34 -5.65
CA ASP A 96 13.00 2.59 -7.08
C ASP A 96 12.93 4.10 -7.35
N VAL A 97 12.10 4.84 -6.60
CA VAL A 97 11.99 6.31 -6.70
C VAL A 97 13.33 7.00 -6.43
N LEU A 98 14.10 6.51 -5.46
CA LEU A 98 15.41 7.09 -5.11
C LEU A 98 16.48 6.78 -6.15
N ARG A 99 16.41 5.63 -6.82
CA ARG A 99 17.36 5.20 -7.87
C ARG A 99 17.15 5.92 -9.20
N MET A 100 16.02 6.59 -9.42
CA MET A 100 15.75 7.38 -10.64
C MET A 100 16.52 8.72 -10.69
N LYS A 101 17.50 8.96 -9.81
CA LYS A 101 18.25 10.22 -9.72
C LYS A 101 19.61 10.24 -10.46
N ASP A 102 19.91 9.23 -11.29
CA ASP A 102 21.12 9.17 -12.11
C ASP A 102 20.85 9.39 -13.61
#